data_AF-A0A2V5Y065-F1
#
_entry.id   AF-A0A2V5Y065-F1
#
_cell.length_a   1.000
_cell.length_b   1.000
_cell.length_c   1.000
_cell.angle_alpha   90.00
_cell.angle_beta   90.00
_cell.angle_gamma   90.00
#
_symmetry.space_group_name_H-M   'P 1'
#
loop_
_entity.id
_entity.type
_entity.pdbx_description
1 polymer ?
#
loop_
_entity_poly.entity_id
_entity_poly.type
_entity_poly.pdbx_seq_one_letter_code
_entity_poly.pdbx_strand_id
1 'polypeptide(L)'
;MTGNESLYQVARARAPLSAWFGIVLLFVLFGVIVLAFVGPSQRGTDYEANRAKKRVENLKTLRDEADKALTTYTWVDKNKGVARIPIERAMELTVADLSKQKPAPAGPIATPETQSTAGAGASPVPASPAPAGSPKPGGSSPAASPAAQAPASPSPPAQSSSPSSASPSPAKNP
;
A
#
# COMPACT_ATOMS: atom_id res chain seq x y z
N MET A 1 74.52 -19.85 -19.00
CA MET A 1 73.67 -20.53 -19.99
C MET A 1 72.31 -20.81 -19.33
N THR A 2 71.28 -20.07 -19.77
CA THR A 2 69.86 -20.46 -19.89
C THR A 2 69.18 -21.16 -18.71
N GLY A 3 68.39 -20.43 -17.93
CA GLY A 3 67.53 -21.01 -16.87
C GLY A 3 66.30 -20.21 -16.45
N ASN A 4 65.90 -19.14 -17.16
CA ASN A 4 64.80 -18.27 -16.76
C ASN A 4 63.74 -17.99 -17.85
N GLU A 5 63.89 -18.55 -19.06
CA GLU A 5 63.01 -18.24 -20.19
C GLU A 5 61.76 -19.14 -20.32
N SER A 6 61.56 -20.13 -19.45
CA SER A 6 60.43 -21.08 -19.58
C SER A 6 59.11 -20.63 -18.95
N LEU A 7 59.12 -19.58 -18.11
CA LEU A 7 57.92 -19.18 -17.34
C LEU A 7 56.96 -18.27 -18.11
N TYR A 8 57.39 -17.67 -19.23
CA TYR A 8 56.54 -16.81 -20.06
C TYR A 8 55.93 -17.52 -21.28
N GLN A 9 56.32 -18.76 -21.56
CA GLN A 9 55.86 -19.47 -22.76
C GLN A 9 54.46 -20.09 -22.60
N VAL A 10 53.97 -20.26 -21.37
CA VAL A 10 52.64 -20.82 -21.10
C VAL A 10 51.52 -19.78 -21.31
N ALA A 11 51.86 -18.49 -21.47
CA ALA A 11 50.90 -17.40 -21.51
C ALA A 11 50.17 -17.20 -22.86
N ARG A 12 50.41 -18.04 -23.87
CA ARG A 12 49.68 -17.93 -25.15
C ARG A 12 49.31 -19.29 -25.77
N ALA A 13 48.86 -20.22 -24.94
CA ALA A 13 48.02 -21.29 -25.47
C ALA A 13 46.71 -20.66 -25.93
N ARG A 14 46.48 -20.57 -27.24
CA ARG A 14 45.13 -20.38 -27.80
C ARG A 14 44.24 -21.34 -27.03
N ALA A 15 43.25 -20.81 -26.30
CA ALA A 15 42.43 -21.60 -25.40
C ALA A 15 42.09 -22.93 -26.10
N PRO A 16 42.49 -24.09 -25.54
CA PRO A 16 42.17 -25.36 -26.18
C PRO A 16 40.65 -25.37 -26.35
N LEU A 17 40.14 -25.80 -27.50
CA LEU A 17 38.71 -25.77 -27.83
C LEU A 17 37.84 -26.31 -26.66
N SER A 18 38.37 -27.22 -25.86
CA SER A 18 37.81 -27.71 -24.59
C SER A 18 37.48 -26.63 -23.55
N ALA A 19 38.34 -25.63 -23.33
CA ALA A 19 38.06 -24.52 -22.41
C ALA A 19 36.90 -23.65 -22.92
N TRP A 20 36.80 -23.46 -24.24
CA TRP A 20 35.66 -22.77 -24.86
C TRP A 20 34.36 -23.58 -24.70
N PHE A 21 34.40 -24.89 -24.95
CA PHE A 21 33.26 -25.77 -24.68
C PHE A 21 32.86 -25.81 -23.20
N GLY A 22 33.82 -25.77 -22.28
CA GLY A 22 33.54 -25.69 -20.84
C GLY A 22 32.82 -24.41 -20.46
N ILE A 23 33.22 -23.27 -21.03
CA ILE A 23 32.56 -21.98 -20.83
C ILE A 23 31.14 -22.00 -21.43
N VAL A 24 30.98 -22.50 -22.66
CA VAL A 24 29.66 -22.62 -23.31
C VAL A 24 28.75 -23.54 -22.50
N LEU A 25 29.25 -24.67 -22.02
CA LEU A 25 28.51 -25.60 -21.17
C LEU A 25 28.07 -24.95 -19.86
N LEU A 26 28.93 -24.13 -19.25
CA LEU A 26 28.58 -23.39 -18.03
C LEU A 26 27.46 -22.38 -18.28
N PHE A 27 27.50 -21.65 -19.41
CA PHE A 27 26.45 -20.72 -19.79
C PHE A 27 25.13 -21.42 -20.14
N VAL A 28 25.18 -22.57 -20.81
CA VAL A 28 24.00 -23.38 -21.10
C VAL A 28 23.41 -23.92 -19.80
N LEU A 29 24.23 -24.49 -18.91
CA LEU A 29 23.80 -24.99 -17.61
C LEU A 29 23.20 -23.85 -16.77
N PHE A 30 23.86 -22.69 -16.71
CA PHE A 30 23.36 -21.52 -16.02
C PHE A 30 22.04 -21.01 -16.62
N GLY A 31 21.92 -20.97 -17.95
CA GLY A 31 20.70 -20.61 -18.65
C GLY A 31 19.54 -21.57 -18.33
N VAL A 32 19.80 -22.88 -18.29
CA VAL A 32 18.81 -23.91 -17.91
C VAL A 32 18.40 -23.74 -16.45
N ILE A 33 19.35 -23.50 -15.54
CA ILE A 33 19.07 -23.24 -14.12
C ILE A 33 18.21 -21.98 -13.99
N VAL A 34 18.61 -20.85 -14.58
CA VAL A 34 17.82 -19.62 -14.53
C VAL A 34 16.44 -19.85 -15.14
N LEU A 35 16.32 -20.53 -16.27
CA LEU A 35 15.02 -20.83 -16.88
C LEU A 35 14.15 -21.73 -16.00
N ALA A 36 14.73 -22.71 -15.30
CA ALA A 36 14.02 -23.58 -14.37
C ALA A 36 13.54 -22.83 -13.10
N PHE A 37 14.33 -21.88 -12.60
CA PHE A 37 13.98 -21.10 -11.40
C PHE A 37 13.13 -19.85 -11.68
N VAL A 38 13.33 -19.21 -12.83
CA VAL A 38 12.65 -17.97 -13.25
C VAL A 38 11.46 -18.24 -14.15
N GLY A 39 11.51 -19.27 -15.00
CA GLY A 39 10.48 -19.57 -15.99
C GLY A 39 9.09 -19.90 -15.42
N PRO A 40 8.98 -20.71 -14.34
CA PRO A 40 7.69 -21.00 -13.71
C PRO A 40 7.19 -19.91 -12.77
N SER A 41 7.99 -18.86 -12.50
CA SER A 41 7.55 -17.76 -11.65
C SER A 41 6.50 -16.95 -12.42
N GLN A 42 5.25 -17.04 -12.01
CA GLN A 42 4.09 -16.39 -12.62
C GLN A 42 4.21 -14.85 -12.50
N ARG A 43 4.94 -14.23 -13.43
CA ARG A 43 5.17 -12.79 -13.47
C ARG A 43 3.91 -12.09 -14.01
N GLY A 44 2.96 -11.78 -13.13
CA GLY A 44 1.93 -10.77 -13.45
C GLY A 44 0.59 -10.94 -12.75
N THR A 45 0.13 -12.17 -12.48
CA THR A 45 -1.22 -12.42 -11.95
C THR A 45 -1.23 -12.66 -10.44
N ASP A 46 -0.18 -13.26 -9.90
CA ASP A 46 -0.21 -13.76 -8.52
C ASP A 46 -0.09 -12.65 -7.49
N TYR A 47 0.61 -11.56 -7.81
CA TYR A 47 0.73 -10.41 -6.91
C TYR A 47 -0.62 -9.72 -6.71
N GLU A 48 -1.32 -9.39 -7.81
CA GLU A 48 -2.64 -8.76 -7.77
C GLU A 48 -3.69 -9.71 -7.19
N ALA A 49 -3.64 -11.00 -7.54
CA ALA A 49 -4.51 -12.01 -6.95
C ALA A 49 -4.30 -12.13 -5.43
N ASN A 50 -3.05 -12.15 -4.95
CA ASN A 50 -2.76 -12.21 -3.52
C ASN A 50 -3.16 -10.92 -2.79
N ARG A 51 -2.97 -9.75 -3.41
CA ARG A 51 -3.44 -8.48 -2.86
C ARG A 51 -4.97 -8.43 -2.77
N ALA A 52 -5.67 -8.90 -3.80
CA ALA A 52 -7.12 -9.01 -3.81
C ALA A 52 -7.62 -9.98 -2.72
N LYS A 53 -7.01 -11.16 -2.60
CA LYS A 53 -7.32 -12.14 -1.54
C LYS A 53 -7.13 -11.51 -0.15
N LYS A 54 -6.02 -10.82 0.08
CA LYS A 54 -5.75 -10.15 1.37
C LYS A 54 -6.76 -9.06 1.71
N ARG A 55 -7.24 -8.30 0.71
CA ARG A 55 -8.31 -7.32 0.92
C ARG A 55 -9.62 -8.00 1.33
N VAL A 56 -10.00 -9.07 0.63
CA VAL A 56 -11.23 -9.82 0.93
C VAL A 56 -11.15 -10.46 2.31
N GLU A 57 -10.03 -11.06 2.66
CA GLU A 57 -9.80 -11.65 3.98
C GLU A 57 -9.89 -10.60 5.09
N ASN A 58 -9.21 -9.46 4.94
CA ASN A 58 -9.30 -8.37 5.91
C ASN A 58 -10.74 -7.85 6.07
N LEU A 59 -11.46 -7.65 4.96
CA LEU A 59 -12.87 -7.25 5.02
C LEU A 59 -13.74 -8.27 5.74
N LYS A 60 -13.48 -9.56 5.54
CA LYS A 60 -14.19 -10.62 6.25
C LYS A 60 -13.87 -10.58 7.74
N THR A 61 -12.60 -10.51 8.12
CA THR A 61 -12.18 -10.41 9.53
C THR A 61 -12.81 -9.22 10.22
N LEU A 62 -12.78 -8.03 9.59
CA LEU A 62 -13.38 -6.82 10.16
C LEU A 62 -14.91 -6.95 10.31
N ARG A 63 -15.59 -7.59 9.36
CA ARG A 63 -17.02 -7.86 9.46
C ARG A 63 -17.33 -8.83 10.58
N ASP A 64 -16.61 -9.95 10.65
CA ASP A 64 -16.80 -10.96 11.69
C ASP A 64 -16.54 -10.38 13.09
N GLU A 65 -15.51 -9.54 13.23
CA GLU A 65 -15.22 -8.81 14.48
C GLU A 65 -16.32 -7.81 14.83
N ALA A 66 -16.81 -7.05 13.85
CA ALA A 66 -17.91 -6.10 14.05
C ALA A 66 -19.21 -6.82 14.43
N ASP A 67 -19.56 -7.89 13.73
CA ASP A 67 -20.76 -8.67 13.97
C ASP A 67 -20.72 -9.29 15.37
N LYS A 68 -19.58 -9.85 15.78
CA LYS A 68 -19.39 -10.32 17.16
C LYS A 68 -19.55 -9.17 18.16
N ALA A 69 -18.90 -8.04 17.92
CA ALA A 69 -18.95 -6.88 18.79
C ALA A 69 -20.36 -6.26 18.95
N LEU A 70 -21.23 -6.43 17.94
CA LEU A 70 -22.60 -5.92 17.90
C LEU A 70 -23.63 -6.92 18.43
N THR A 71 -23.39 -8.23 18.31
CA THR A 71 -24.38 -9.27 18.62
C THR A 71 -24.14 -9.98 19.95
N THR A 72 -22.93 -9.87 20.53
CA THR A 72 -22.62 -10.50 21.82
C THR A 72 -22.52 -9.53 22.98
N TYR A 73 -22.88 -10.04 24.15
CA TYR A 73 -22.62 -9.37 25.42
C TYR A 73 -21.13 -9.42 25.75
N THR A 74 -20.57 -8.29 26.17
CA THR A 74 -19.18 -8.24 26.62
C THR A 74 -18.98 -7.13 27.66
N TRP A 75 -18.02 -7.32 28.55
CA TRP A 75 -17.62 -6.27 29.48
C TRP A 75 -16.77 -5.22 28.76
N VAL A 76 -17.13 -3.94 28.86
CA VAL A 76 -16.31 -2.83 28.36
C VAL A 76 -15.29 -2.43 29.42
N ASP A 77 -15.74 -2.29 30.66
CA ASP A 77 -14.88 -2.03 31.82
C ASP A 77 -15.44 -2.78 33.04
N LYS A 78 -14.80 -3.89 33.39
CA LYS A 78 -15.20 -4.73 34.52
C LYS A 78 -15.06 -4.01 35.86
N ASN A 79 -14.07 -3.12 36.00
CA ASN A 79 -13.81 -2.42 37.26
C ASN A 79 -14.88 -1.36 37.53
N LYS A 80 -15.40 -0.74 36.46
CA LYS A 80 -16.51 0.23 36.54
C LYS A 80 -17.89 -0.41 36.43
N GLY A 81 -17.98 -1.73 36.24
CA GLY A 81 -19.24 -2.42 36.04
C GLY A 81 -19.95 -2.04 34.74
N VAL A 82 -19.23 -1.60 33.71
CA VAL A 82 -19.81 -1.20 32.42
C VAL A 82 -19.74 -2.36 31.43
N ALA A 83 -20.91 -2.83 31.01
CA ALA A 83 -21.05 -3.86 29.98
C ALA A 83 -21.68 -3.31 28.70
N ARG A 84 -21.27 -3.87 27.56
CA ARG A 84 -21.92 -3.70 26.27
C ARG A 84 -22.99 -4.78 26.13
N ILE A 85 -24.17 -4.33 25.71
CA ILE A 85 -25.28 -5.19 25.32
C ILE A 85 -25.36 -5.28 23.79
N PRO A 86 -25.93 -6.36 23.22
CA PRO A 86 -26.18 -6.48 21.80
C PRO A 86 -27.04 -5.34 21.26
N ILE A 87 -26.81 -4.97 20.00
CA ILE A 87 -27.46 -3.85 19.33
C ILE A 87 -28.99 -4.01 19.30
N GLU A 88 -29.52 -5.21 19.00
CA GLU A 88 -30.95 -5.50 19.04
C GLU A 88 -31.57 -5.14 20.39
N ARG A 89 -30.92 -5.58 21.48
CA ARG A 89 -31.41 -5.30 22.83
C ARG A 89 -31.29 -3.83 23.19
N ALA A 90 -30.21 -3.18 22.76
CA ALA A 90 -30.04 -1.74 22.96
C ALA A 90 -31.16 -0.96 22.27
N MET A 91 -31.52 -1.33 21.03
CA MET A 91 -32.61 -0.71 20.30
C MET A 91 -33.96 -0.90 21.00
N GLU A 92 -34.28 -2.13 21.43
CA GLU A 92 -35.52 -2.40 22.18
C GLU A 92 -35.63 -1.54 23.45
N LEU A 93 -34.56 -1.48 24.24
CA LEU A 93 -34.53 -0.68 25.47
C LEU A 93 -34.66 0.81 25.18
N THR A 94 -33.96 1.28 24.15
CA THR A 94 -33.99 2.69 23.73
C THR A 94 -35.39 3.09 23.28
N VAL A 95 -36.07 2.26 22.48
CA VAL A 95 -37.46 2.51 22.06
C VAL A 95 -38.39 2.51 23.26
N ALA A 96 -38.24 1.56 24.18
CA ALA A 96 -39.03 1.51 25.40
C ALA A 96 -38.82 2.76 26.27
N ASP A 97 -37.60 3.26 26.38
CA ASP A 97 -37.30 4.44 27.19
C ASP A 97 -37.77 5.74 26.52
N LEU A 98 -37.62 5.87 25.20
CA LEU A 98 -38.19 6.96 24.42
C LEU A 98 -39.72 6.99 24.53
N SER A 99 -40.40 5.83 24.54
CA SER A 99 -41.85 5.77 24.68
C SER A 99 -42.37 6.32 26.02
N LYS A 100 -41.54 6.25 27.07
CA LYS A 100 -41.84 6.80 28.39
C LYS A 100 -41.53 8.30 28.47
N GLN A 101 -40.66 8.79 27.61
CA GLN A 101 -40.22 10.18 27.59
C GLN A 101 -41.23 11.04 26.82
N LYS A 102 -41.55 12.24 27.34
CA LYS A 102 -42.39 13.17 26.58
C LYS A 102 -41.57 13.74 25.41
N PRO A 103 -42.14 13.81 24.19
CA PRO A 103 -41.49 14.48 23.07
C PRO A 103 -41.18 15.93 23.45
N ALA A 104 -39.91 16.32 23.32
CA ALA A 104 -39.52 17.72 23.39
C ALA A 104 -39.84 18.38 22.04
N PRO A 105 -40.28 19.66 22.02
CA PRO A 105 -40.49 20.37 20.77
C PRO A 105 -39.17 20.43 19.99
N ALA A 106 -39.23 20.08 18.70
CA ALA A 106 -38.10 20.31 17.80
C ALA A 106 -37.79 21.81 17.83
N GLY A 107 -36.54 22.17 18.12
CA GLY A 107 -36.08 23.55 18.09
C GLY A 107 -36.31 24.19 16.71
N PRO A 108 -36.21 25.52 16.60
CA PRO A 108 -36.43 26.21 15.34
C PRO A 108 -35.54 25.62 14.24
N ILE A 109 -36.16 25.27 13.10
CA ILE A 109 -35.43 24.83 11.91
C ILE A 109 -34.59 26.02 11.46
N ALA A 110 -33.26 25.89 11.51
CA ALA A 110 -32.38 26.82 10.86
C ALA A 110 -32.76 26.85 9.38
N THR A 111 -33.26 28.00 8.91
CA THR A 111 -33.45 28.23 7.49
C THR A 111 -32.09 28.00 6.83
N PRO A 112 -31.97 27.16 5.79
CA PRO A 112 -30.70 27.04 5.08
C PRO A 112 -30.32 28.44 4.64
N GLU A 113 -29.22 28.96 5.19
CA GLU A 113 -28.59 30.19 4.73
C GLU A 113 -28.49 30.06 3.22
N THR A 114 -29.29 30.85 2.50
CA THR A 114 -29.15 30.97 1.05
C THR A 114 -27.73 31.46 0.86
N GLN A 115 -26.83 30.54 0.45
CA GLN A 115 -25.52 30.94 -0.05
C GLN A 115 -25.81 32.04 -1.04
N SER A 116 -25.39 33.24 -0.69
CA SER A 116 -25.65 34.44 -1.46
C SER A 116 -25.00 34.20 -2.82
N THR A 117 -25.79 33.81 -3.80
CA THR A 117 -25.45 33.92 -5.22
C THR A 117 -25.47 35.41 -5.54
N ALA A 118 -24.50 36.13 -5.00
CA ALA A 118 -24.20 37.49 -5.42
C ALA A 118 -23.58 37.38 -6.82
N GLY A 119 -24.44 37.49 -7.84
CA GLY A 119 -24.02 37.72 -9.22
C GLY A 119 -24.64 36.81 -10.27
N ALA A 120 -25.96 36.77 -10.39
CA ALA A 120 -26.59 36.55 -11.69
C ALA A 120 -26.41 37.83 -12.55
N GLY A 121 -25.17 38.09 -12.97
CA GLY A 121 -24.88 38.84 -14.18
C GLY A 121 -24.80 37.85 -15.33
N ALA A 122 -25.59 38.09 -16.38
CA ALA A 122 -25.76 37.20 -17.53
C ALA A 122 -24.44 36.65 -18.10
N SER A 123 -24.41 35.36 -18.41
CA SER A 123 -23.52 34.82 -19.44
C SER A 123 -24.29 33.79 -20.27
N PRO A 124 -24.27 33.90 -21.61
CA PRO A 124 -25.17 33.21 -22.49
C PRO A 124 -24.85 31.72 -22.59
N VAL A 125 -25.90 30.91 -22.76
CA VAL A 125 -25.85 29.50 -23.10
C VAL A 125 -25.00 29.30 -24.37
N PRO A 126 -23.93 28.48 -24.35
CA PRO A 126 -23.27 28.08 -25.58
C PRO A 126 -24.19 27.11 -26.33
N ALA A 127 -24.69 27.56 -27.49
CA ALA A 127 -25.37 26.70 -28.44
C ALA A 127 -24.39 25.63 -28.97
N SER A 128 -24.89 24.40 -29.04
CA SER A 128 -24.17 23.23 -29.57
C SER A 128 -23.86 23.42 -31.07
N PRO A 129 -22.60 23.26 -31.54
CA PRO A 129 -22.31 23.30 -32.97
C PRO A 129 -22.35 21.89 -33.58
N ALA A 130 -23.25 21.69 -34.54
CA ALA A 130 -23.22 20.60 -35.52
C ALA A 130 -22.34 21.00 -36.74
N PRO A 131 -21.89 20.04 -37.57
CA PRO A 131 -20.51 19.97 -38.08
C PRO A 131 -20.34 20.53 -39.49
N ALA A 132 -19.10 20.91 -39.84
CA ALA A 132 -18.34 20.45 -41.02
C ALA A 132 -17.22 21.45 -41.40
N GLY A 133 -16.05 20.90 -41.77
CA GLY A 133 -15.17 21.53 -42.77
C GLY A 133 -13.82 22.06 -42.26
N SER A 134 -12.79 21.25 -42.40
CA SER A 134 -11.34 21.53 -42.31
C SER A 134 -10.89 22.69 -43.25
N PRO A 135 -9.73 23.36 -43.03
CA PRO A 135 -8.41 22.72 -43.16
C PRO A 135 -7.30 23.15 -42.16
N LYS A 136 -6.35 22.22 -42.01
CA LYS A 136 -4.93 22.34 -41.57
C LYS A 136 -4.21 23.45 -42.40
N PRO A 137 -3.15 24.17 -41.95
CA PRO A 137 -1.94 23.59 -41.37
C PRO A 137 -1.13 24.41 -40.33
N GLY A 138 -0.33 23.67 -39.55
CA GLY A 138 1.10 23.97 -39.40
C GLY A 138 1.51 25.08 -38.44
N GLY A 139 1.81 24.68 -37.21
CA GLY A 139 3.15 24.84 -36.59
C GLY A 139 3.61 26.24 -36.19
N SER A 140 3.91 26.40 -34.89
CA SER A 140 5.25 26.80 -34.43
C SER A 140 5.40 26.58 -32.91
N SER A 141 6.58 26.08 -32.58
CA SER A 141 7.16 25.68 -31.28
C SER A 141 7.49 26.90 -30.37
N PRO A 142 8.27 26.77 -29.27
CA PRO A 142 8.14 25.96 -28.04
C PRO A 142 8.13 26.87 -26.78
N ALA A 143 7.50 26.46 -25.67
CA ALA A 143 7.63 27.18 -24.40
C ALA A 143 8.33 26.31 -23.35
N ALA A 144 9.48 26.80 -22.90
CA ALA A 144 10.35 26.22 -21.89
C ALA A 144 9.72 26.26 -20.48
N SER A 145 10.14 25.28 -19.66
CA SER A 145 9.81 25.09 -18.25
C SER A 145 10.16 26.28 -17.34
N PRO A 146 9.52 26.34 -16.17
CA PRO A 146 10.33 26.37 -14.94
C PRO A 146 9.86 25.39 -13.85
N ALA A 147 10.89 24.75 -13.29
CA ALA A 147 11.09 24.41 -11.88
C ALA A 147 10.08 23.50 -11.15
N ALA A 148 10.45 22.21 -11.10
CA ALA A 148 10.07 21.27 -10.07
C ALA A 148 10.69 21.65 -8.71
N GLN A 149 9.87 21.77 -7.67
CA GLN A 149 10.35 21.70 -6.28
C GLN A 149 10.36 20.22 -5.84
N ALA A 150 11.52 19.79 -5.37
CA ALA A 150 11.82 18.42 -4.94
C ALA A 150 11.07 18.05 -3.65
N PRO A 151 10.56 16.80 -3.51
CA PRO A 151 10.24 16.27 -2.20
C PRO A 151 11.53 15.80 -1.51
N ALA A 152 11.74 16.31 -0.29
CA ALA A 152 12.86 15.97 0.58
C ALA A 152 12.88 14.46 0.90
N SER A 153 14.09 13.90 0.94
CA SER A 153 14.39 12.52 1.35
C SER A 153 13.93 12.23 2.79
N PRO A 154 13.42 11.03 3.09
CA PRO A 154 13.15 10.62 4.46
C PRO A 154 14.48 10.35 5.20
N SER A 155 14.66 11.03 6.34
CA SER A 155 15.74 10.75 7.29
C SER A 155 15.63 9.30 7.83
N PRO A 156 16.77 8.64 8.12
CA PRO A 156 16.79 7.29 8.67
C PRO A 156 16.27 7.28 10.13
N PRO A 157 15.60 6.20 10.58
CA PRO A 157 15.18 6.09 11.97
C PRO A 157 16.41 6.03 12.89
N ALA A 158 16.38 6.87 13.92
CA ALA A 158 17.36 6.89 14.99
C ALA A 158 17.51 5.50 15.61
N GLN A 159 18.77 5.14 15.82
CA GLN A 159 19.25 3.89 16.37
C GLN A 159 18.65 3.64 17.75
N SER A 160 18.23 2.39 17.94
CA SER A 160 17.95 1.75 19.21
C SER A 160 19.11 1.95 20.20
N SER A 161 18.97 2.86 21.14
CA SER A 161 19.77 2.86 22.36
C SER A 161 19.37 1.66 23.22
N SER A 162 20.28 0.70 23.30
CA SER A 162 20.24 -0.48 24.14
C SER A 162 20.02 -0.12 25.62
N PRO A 163 19.11 -0.76 26.37
CA PRO A 163 19.34 -0.93 27.79
C PRO A 163 20.28 -2.12 27.96
N SER A 164 21.49 -1.84 28.46
CA SER A 164 22.45 -2.81 28.94
C SER A 164 21.77 -3.90 29.77
N SER A 165 21.81 -5.13 29.29
CA SER A 165 21.48 -6.32 30.07
C SER A 165 22.52 -6.47 31.17
N ALA A 166 22.19 -5.95 32.35
CA ALA A 166 22.91 -6.25 33.58
C ALA A 166 22.84 -7.76 33.84
N SER A 167 24.00 -8.34 34.13
CA SER A 167 24.21 -9.73 34.53
C SER A 167 23.33 -10.14 35.73
N PRO A 168 22.73 -11.34 35.75
CA PRO A 168 22.34 -11.95 37.00
C PRO A 168 23.48 -12.83 37.55
N SER A 169 24.10 -12.39 38.65
CA SER A 169 24.85 -13.28 39.54
C SER A 169 23.89 -14.23 40.29
N PRO A 170 24.32 -15.45 40.65
CA PRO A 170 23.46 -16.43 41.30
C PRO A 170 23.49 -16.26 42.84
N ALA A 171 22.32 -16.19 43.46
CA ALA A 171 22.14 -16.34 44.91
C ALA A 171 20.98 -17.33 45.12
N LYS A 172 21.25 -18.63 45.32
CA LYS A 172 21.43 -19.34 46.60
C LYS A 172 20.21 -19.21 47.54
N ASN A 173 19.41 -20.29 47.55
CA ASN A 173 18.31 -20.57 48.49
C ASN A 173 18.72 -20.40 49.95
N PRO A 174 17.75 -20.03 50.80
CA PRO A 174 17.41 -20.85 51.96
C PRO A 174 15.98 -21.43 51.86
#